data_AF-A0A7X7LZ07-F1
#
_entry.id   AF-A0A7X7LZ07-F1
#
_cell.length_a   1.000
_cell.length_b   1.000
_cell.length_c   1.000
_cell.angle_alpha   90.00
_cell.angle_beta   90.00
_cell.angle_gamma   90.00
#
_symmetry.space_group_name_H-M   'P 1'
#
loop_
_entity.id
_entity.type
_entity.pdbx_description
1 polymer ?
#
loop_
_entity_poly.entity_id
_entity_poly.type
_entity_poly.pdbx_seq_one_letter_code
_entity_poly.pdbx_strand_id
1 'polypeptide(L)'
;LPSFLAAGGFDPQTALLLAAGAIGGVLLVAALASRESWRSDVLLGGIVIGALCVAGWYVTGHIGYVAEHPETLEEAFIATNSRSAESLTFVAPFAYTLELLILWSDSSRVLTFGIASALGVIAGSALYALLSRSFRIEGFRDPGDLVRHIVGAVLMGFGGVTGLGCTIGQGISGFSTLALGSILTTFAIIAGAAVTMKIQYWLMMREA
;
A
#
# COMPACT_ATOMS: atom_id res chain seq x y z
N LEU A 1 15.95 0.75 -10.29
CA LEU A 1 17.36 0.62 -9.84
C LEU A 1 18.07 -0.61 -10.40
N PRO A 2 17.54 -1.84 -10.27
CA PRO A 2 18.22 -3.04 -10.80
C PRO A 2 18.42 -3.01 -12.32
N SER A 3 17.47 -2.44 -13.07
CA SER A 3 17.59 -2.24 -14.52
C SER A 3 18.73 -1.30 -14.92
N PHE A 4 19.03 -0.26 -14.13
CA PHE A 4 20.16 0.63 -14.38
C PHE A 4 21.51 -0.04 -14.10
N LEU A 5 21.57 -0.92 -13.10
CA LEU A 5 22.75 -1.73 -12.82
C LEU A 5 22.98 -2.81 -13.88
N ALA A 6 21.91 -3.43 -14.38
CA ALA A 6 21.98 -4.36 -15.50
C ALA A 6 22.44 -3.68 -16.80
N ALA A 7 21.94 -2.46 -17.07
CA ALA A 7 22.42 -1.64 -18.19
C ALA A 7 23.90 -1.23 -18.06
N GLY A 8 24.43 -1.22 -16.82
CA GLY A 8 25.86 -0.99 -16.53
C GLY A 8 26.76 -2.21 -16.75
N GLY A 9 26.24 -3.33 -17.26
CA GLY A 9 27.02 -4.52 -17.62
C GLY A 9 27.01 -5.65 -16.59
N PHE A 10 26.21 -5.54 -15.52
CA PHE A 10 26.01 -6.64 -14.58
C PHE A 10 24.92 -7.60 -15.07
N ASP A 11 25.10 -8.89 -14.79
CA ASP A 11 24.05 -9.88 -15.00
C ASP A 11 22.77 -9.50 -14.21
N PRO A 12 21.56 -9.56 -14.81
CA PRO A 12 20.33 -9.06 -14.19
C PRO A 12 20.01 -9.70 -12.82
N GLN A 13 20.33 -10.97 -12.62
CA GLN A 13 20.10 -11.65 -11.34
C GLN A 13 21.05 -11.11 -10.27
N THR A 14 22.33 -10.94 -10.63
CA THR A 14 23.35 -10.40 -9.74
C THR A 14 23.06 -8.94 -9.38
N ALA A 15 22.64 -8.12 -10.36
CA ALA A 15 22.25 -6.74 -10.16
C ALA A 15 21.06 -6.60 -9.19
N LEU A 16 20.07 -7.50 -9.30
CA LEU A 16 18.91 -7.52 -8.42
C LEU A 16 19.27 -7.93 -6.99
N LEU A 17 20.06 -8.99 -6.83
CA LEU A 17 20.52 -9.45 -5.51
C LEU A 17 21.39 -8.41 -4.80
N LEU A 18 22.30 -7.76 -5.53
CA LEU A 18 23.12 -6.69 -4.97
C LEU A 18 22.29 -5.48 -4.57
N ALA A 19 21.35 -5.04 -5.41
CA ALA A 19 20.50 -3.90 -5.10
C ALA A 19 19.58 -4.20 -3.90
N ALA A 20 18.95 -5.37 -3.88
CA ALA A 20 18.08 -5.80 -2.78
C ALA A 20 18.88 -5.99 -1.49
N GLY A 21 20.05 -6.64 -1.54
CA GLY A 21 20.90 -6.85 -0.39
C GLY A 21 21.46 -5.55 0.18
N ALA A 22 21.91 -4.63 -0.68
CA ALA A 22 22.46 -3.35 -0.23
C ALA A 22 21.36 -2.43 0.33
N ILE A 23 20.30 -2.16 -0.43
CA ILE A 23 19.26 -1.21 -0.01
C ILE A 23 18.40 -1.82 1.09
N GLY A 24 17.94 -3.06 0.91
CA GLY A 24 17.16 -3.77 1.92
C GLY A 24 17.96 -4.00 3.19
N GLY A 25 19.25 -4.38 3.08
CA GLY A 25 20.13 -4.57 4.22
C GLY A 25 20.40 -3.27 4.99
N VAL A 26 20.70 -2.17 4.30
CA VAL A 26 20.89 -0.85 4.92
C VAL A 26 19.62 -0.41 5.64
N LEU A 27 18.44 -0.55 5.02
CA LEU A 27 17.17 -0.20 5.64
C LEU A 27 16.84 -1.08 6.85
N LEU A 28 17.13 -2.38 6.77
CA LEU A 28 16.94 -3.32 7.88
C LEU A 28 17.85 -2.95 9.07
N VAL A 29 19.13 -2.68 8.82
CA VAL A 29 20.08 -2.26 9.85
C VAL A 29 19.66 -0.92 10.45
N ALA A 30 19.26 0.05 9.63
CA ALA A 30 18.78 1.33 10.09
C ALA A 30 17.51 1.20 10.96
N ALA A 31 16.58 0.32 10.59
CA ALA A 31 15.39 0.03 11.39
C ALA A 31 15.77 -0.62 12.73
N LEU A 32 16.58 -1.69 12.70
CA LEU A 32 16.98 -2.44 13.90
C LEU A 32 17.97 -1.69 14.80
N ALA A 33 18.58 -0.61 14.33
CA ALA A 33 19.42 0.26 15.14
C ALA A 33 18.63 1.00 16.23
N SER A 34 17.32 1.20 16.03
CA SER A 34 16.47 1.81 17.04
C SER A 34 16.03 0.79 18.09
N ARG A 35 16.15 1.13 19.39
CA ARG A 35 15.68 0.24 20.47
C ARG A 35 14.17 0.01 20.44
N GLU A 36 13.42 0.96 19.89
CA GLU A 36 11.97 0.86 19.76
C GLU A 36 11.55 -0.25 18.78
N SER A 37 12.34 -0.51 17.73
CA SER A 37 12.05 -1.58 16.77
C SER A 37 12.12 -3.00 17.36
N TRP A 38 12.76 -3.17 18.52
CA TRP A 38 12.83 -4.45 19.22
C TRP A 38 11.61 -4.72 20.11
N ARG A 39 10.67 -3.78 20.20
CA ARG A 39 9.40 -4.00 20.88
C ARG A 39 8.58 -5.02 20.09
N SER A 40 7.97 -5.97 20.79
CA SER A 40 7.34 -7.15 20.17
C SER A 40 6.18 -6.80 19.23
N ASP A 41 5.43 -5.75 19.53
CA ASP A 41 4.38 -5.17 18.69
C ASP A 41 4.92 -4.66 17.36
N VAL A 42 6.03 -3.91 17.39
CA VAL A 42 6.64 -3.31 16.20
C VAL A 42 7.27 -4.39 15.33
N LEU A 43 8.02 -5.30 15.93
CA LEU A 43 8.70 -6.38 15.22
C LEU A 43 7.70 -7.35 14.58
N LEU A 44 6.68 -7.77 15.34
CA LEU A 44 5.63 -8.64 14.82
C LEU A 44 4.84 -7.95 13.71
N GLY A 45 4.48 -6.68 13.89
CA GLY A 45 3.79 -5.89 12.86
C GLY A 45 4.60 -5.79 11.57
N GLY A 46 5.90 -5.47 11.67
CA GLY A 46 6.80 -5.38 10.51
C GLY A 46 6.97 -6.71 9.78
N ILE A 47 7.20 -7.81 10.52
CA ILE A 47 7.34 -9.15 9.94
C ILE A 47 6.04 -9.58 9.24
N VAL A 48 4.89 -9.40 9.90
CA VAL A 48 3.58 -9.80 9.35
C VAL A 48 3.25 -8.99 8.10
N ILE A 49 3.42 -7.67 8.13
CA ILE A 49 3.15 -6.82 6.95
C ILE A 49 4.11 -7.16 5.80
N GLY A 50 5.40 -7.36 6.09
CA GLY A 50 6.38 -7.79 5.10
C GLY A 50 6.02 -9.14 4.47
N ALA A 51 5.66 -10.12 5.30
CA ALA A 51 5.22 -11.44 4.84
C ALA A 51 3.94 -11.36 3.99
N LEU A 52 2.97 -10.52 4.38
CA LEU A 52 1.75 -10.29 3.60
C LEU A 52 2.02 -9.63 2.25
N CYS A 53 2.99 -8.71 2.18
CA CYS A 53 3.41 -8.09 0.92
C CYS A 53 4.03 -9.13 -0.02
N VAL A 54 4.91 -10.00 0.50
CA VAL A 54 5.49 -11.13 -0.26
C VAL A 54 4.41 -12.11 -0.70
N ALA A 55 3.48 -12.45 0.21
CA ALA A 55 2.34 -13.31 -0.11
C ALA A 55 1.46 -12.69 -1.20
N GLY A 56 1.23 -11.37 -1.16
CA GLY A 56 0.50 -10.65 -2.21
C GLY A 56 1.17 -10.80 -3.58
N TRP A 57 2.47 -10.54 -3.68
CA TRP A 57 3.25 -10.75 -4.90
C TRP A 57 3.23 -12.19 -5.39
N TYR A 58 3.28 -13.16 -4.46
CA TYR A 58 3.22 -14.59 -4.79
C TYR A 58 1.84 -15.02 -5.28
N VAL A 59 0.78 -14.59 -4.61
CA VAL A 59 -0.60 -14.93 -4.98
C VAL A 59 -0.95 -14.32 -6.33
N THR A 60 -0.67 -13.04 -6.56
CA THR A 60 -1.00 -12.43 -7.85
C THR A 60 -0.03 -12.83 -8.94
N GLY A 61 1.27 -12.88 -8.66
CA GLY A 61 2.32 -13.11 -9.65
C GLY A 61 2.63 -14.58 -9.96
N HIS A 62 2.31 -15.53 -9.08
CA HIS A 62 2.59 -16.96 -9.30
C HIS A 62 1.33 -17.81 -9.37
N ILE A 63 0.35 -17.58 -8.49
CA ILE A 63 -0.92 -18.34 -8.48
C ILE A 63 -1.93 -17.74 -9.46
N GLY A 64 -2.01 -16.41 -9.51
CA GLY A 64 -2.88 -15.67 -10.41
C GLY A 64 -2.32 -15.54 -11.83
N TYR A 65 -1.04 -15.88 -12.05
CA TYR A 65 -0.42 -15.84 -13.36
C TYR A 65 -0.89 -17.02 -14.20
N VAL A 66 -1.58 -16.72 -15.30
CA VAL A 66 -1.93 -17.70 -16.33
C VAL A 66 -1.30 -17.27 -17.64
N ALA A 67 -0.45 -18.14 -18.18
CA ALA A 67 0.32 -17.88 -19.39
C ALA A 67 -0.56 -17.69 -20.65
N GLU A 68 -1.75 -18.29 -20.68
CA GLU A 68 -2.73 -18.13 -21.76
C GLU A 68 -4.15 -18.07 -21.21
N HIS A 69 -4.81 -16.91 -21.31
CA HIS A 69 -6.23 -16.80 -21.01
C HIS A 69 -7.06 -17.50 -22.11
N PRO A 70 -8.03 -18.37 -21.77
CA PRO A 70 -8.76 -19.20 -22.74
C PRO A 70 -9.60 -18.43 -23.79
N GLU A 71 -9.76 -17.11 -23.64
CA GLU A 71 -10.51 -16.27 -24.58
C GLU A 71 -9.65 -15.24 -25.35
N THR A 72 -8.50 -14.81 -24.81
CA THR A 72 -7.70 -13.73 -25.43
C THR A 72 -6.31 -14.17 -25.89
N LEU A 73 -5.83 -15.37 -25.51
CA LEU A 73 -4.49 -15.88 -25.83
C LEU A 73 -3.34 -14.93 -25.42
N GLU A 74 -3.60 -14.03 -24.48
CA GLU A 74 -2.63 -13.12 -23.88
C GLU A 74 -2.32 -13.58 -22.44
N GLU A 75 -1.12 -13.27 -21.95
CA GLU A 75 -0.73 -13.47 -20.55
C GLU A 75 -1.70 -12.70 -19.65
N ALA A 76 -2.37 -13.39 -18.73
CA ALA A 76 -3.39 -12.79 -17.89
C ALA A 76 -3.16 -13.12 -16.42
N PHE A 77 -3.22 -12.07 -15.60
CA PHE A 77 -3.20 -12.18 -14.14
C PHE A 77 -4.65 -12.28 -13.64
N ILE A 78 -5.14 -13.51 -13.47
CA ILE A 78 -6.52 -13.81 -13.05
C ILE A 78 -6.79 -13.22 -11.66
N ALA A 79 -7.97 -12.61 -11.50
CA ALA A 79 -8.42 -11.93 -10.28
C ALA A 79 -7.60 -10.69 -9.86
N THR A 80 -6.82 -10.10 -10.76
CA THR A 80 -6.24 -8.74 -10.62
C THR A 80 -7.04 -7.74 -11.45
N ASN A 81 -7.05 -6.46 -11.05
CA ASN A 81 -7.77 -5.43 -11.81
C ASN A 81 -6.83 -4.70 -12.78
N SER A 82 -5.52 -4.62 -12.47
CA SER A 82 -4.51 -3.99 -13.33
C SER A 82 -4.02 -4.83 -14.50
N ARG A 83 -4.39 -6.12 -14.56
CA ARG A 83 -3.82 -7.12 -15.50
C ARG A 83 -2.30 -7.27 -15.36
N SER A 84 -1.77 -7.06 -14.16
CA SER A 84 -0.36 -7.22 -13.83
C SER A 84 -0.21 -7.83 -12.44
N ALA A 85 1.01 -8.25 -12.07
CA ALA A 85 1.29 -8.64 -10.70
C ALA A 85 1.08 -7.43 -9.76
N GLU A 86 0.19 -7.58 -8.78
CA GLU A 86 -0.13 -6.55 -7.80
C GLU A 86 0.15 -7.06 -6.39
N SER A 87 0.69 -6.23 -5.51
CA SER A 87 0.70 -6.50 -4.07
C SER A 87 -0.22 -5.53 -3.35
N LEU A 88 -0.13 -5.46 -2.03
CA LEU A 88 -1.03 -4.67 -1.20
C LEU A 88 -0.99 -3.19 -1.61
N THR A 89 -2.16 -2.66 -1.94
CA THR A 89 -2.43 -1.25 -2.20
C THR A 89 -3.87 -0.96 -1.79
N PHE A 90 -4.17 0.27 -1.40
CA PHE A 90 -5.50 0.63 -0.92
C PHE A 90 -6.12 1.82 -1.65
N VAL A 91 -5.47 2.40 -2.65
CA VAL A 91 -6.10 3.49 -3.43
C VAL A 91 -7.05 2.90 -4.47
N ALA A 92 -6.51 2.08 -5.38
CA ALA A 92 -7.28 1.53 -6.50
C ALA A 92 -8.42 0.58 -6.05
N PRO A 93 -8.24 -0.28 -5.02
CA PRO A 93 -9.31 -1.17 -4.57
C PRO A 93 -10.59 -0.50 -4.11
N PHE A 94 -10.52 0.70 -3.50
CA PHE A 94 -11.74 1.42 -3.14
C PHE A 94 -12.51 1.86 -4.38
N ALA A 95 -11.81 2.33 -5.41
CA ALA A 95 -12.45 2.66 -6.69
C ALA A 95 -13.07 1.42 -7.34
N TYR A 96 -12.36 0.28 -7.36
CA TYR A 96 -12.89 -0.96 -7.92
C TYR A 96 -14.06 -1.53 -7.13
N THR A 97 -14.08 -1.35 -5.80
CA THR A 97 -15.21 -1.76 -4.95
C THR A 97 -16.45 -0.92 -5.28
N LEU A 98 -16.29 0.40 -5.43
CA LEU A 98 -17.40 1.27 -5.85
C LEU A 98 -17.89 0.93 -7.25
N GLU A 99 -16.97 0.68 -8.18
CA GLU A 99 -17.32 0.29 -9.55
C GLU A 99 -18.09 -1.04 -9.58
N LEU A 100 -17.66 -2.04 -8.79
CA LEU A 100 -18.35 -3.32 -8.62
C LEU A 100 -19.77 -3.13 -8.05
N LEU A 101 -19.96 -2.21 -7.09
CA LEU A 101 -21.27 -1.93 -6.51
C LEU A 101 -22.20 -1.19 -7.48
N ILE A 102 -21.66 -0.26 -8.27
CA ILE A 102 -22.43 0.52 -9.24
C ILE A 102 -22.82 -0.35 -10.44
N LEU A 103 -21.90 -1.21 -10.89
CA LEU A 103 -22.07 -2.06 -12.08
C LEU A 103 -22.31 -3.53 -11.72
N TRP A 104 -22.93 -3.80 -10.58
CA TRP A 104 -23.11 -5.16 -10.04
C TRP A 104 -23.84 -6.12 -11.00
N SER A 105 -24.64 -5.59 -11.92
CA SER A 105 -25.37 -6.39 -12.93
C SER A 105 -24.48 -6.89 -14.08
N ASP A 106 -23.23 -6.46 -14.17
CA ASP A 106 -22.30 -6.85 -15.24
C ASP A 106 -21.51 -8.11 -14.83
N SER A 107 -21.70 -9.22 -15.57
CA SER A 107 -21.03 -10.50 -15.30
C SER A 107 -19.50 -10.45 -15.49
N SER A 108 -18.97 -9.39 -16.08
CA SER A 108 -17.53 -9.17 -16.25
C SER A 108 -16.84 -8.64 -14.98
N ARG A 109 -17.58 -8.18 -13.97
CA ARG A 109 -17.03 -7.59 -12.75
C ARG A 109 -16.97 -8.60 -11.62
N VAL A 110 -15.81 -9.23 -11.47
CA VAL A 110 -15.52 -10.22 -10.42
C VAL A 110 -14.79 -9.59 -9.23
N LEU A 111 -14.94 -10.22 -8.07
CA LEU A 111 -14.18 -9.87 -6.87
C LEU A 111 -12.68 -10.08 -7.12
N THR A 112 -11.90 -8.99 -7.13
CA THR A 112 -10.45 -9.05 -7.32
C THR A 112 -9.70 -9.12 -6.00
N PHE A 113 -8.43 -9.52 -6.05
CA PHE A 113 -7.51 -9.53 -4.91
C PHE A 113 -7.48 -8.18 -4.17
N GLY A 114 -7.44 -7.07 -4.93
CA GLY A 114 -7.50 -5.72 -4.37
C GLY A 114 -8.77 -5.50 -3.54
N ILE A 115 -9.95 -5.79 -4.11
CA ILE A 115 -11.23 -5.61 -3.40
C ILE A 115 -11.30 -6.51 -2.17
N ALA A 116 -10.93 -7.78 -2.31
CA ALA A 116 -10.93 -8.76 -1.21
C ALA A 116 -9.98 -8.36 -0.07
N SER A 117 -8.78 -7.86 -0.38
CA SER A 117 -7.82 -7.39 0.62
C SER A 117 -8.30 -6.12 1.33
N ALA A 118 -8.90 -5.16 0.62
CA ALA A 118 -9.48 -3.96 1.23
C ALA A 118 -10.63 -4.30 2.20
N LEU A 119 -11.58 -5.13 1.77
CA LEU A 119 -12.67 -5.61 2.62
C LEU A 119 -12.15 -6.46 3.79
N GLY A 120 -11.13 -7.28 3.55
CA GLY A 120 -10.47 -8.09 4.57
C GLY A 120 -9.82 -7.25 5.67
N VAL A 121 -9.18 -6.12 5.33
CA VAL A 121 -8.64 -5.19 6.33
C VAL A 121 -9.74 -4.54 7.17
N ILE A 122 -10.85 -4.15 6.54
CA ILE A 122 -12.01 -3.58 7.25
C ILE A 122 -12.61 -4.62 8.21
N ALA A 123 -12.93 -5.81 7.72
CA ALA A 123 -13.52 -6.88 8.54
C ALA A 123 -12.56 -7.37 9.64
N GLY A 124 -11.28 -7.55 9.32
CA GLY A 124 -10.26 -7.99 10.27
C GLY A 124 -10.00 -6.98 11.38
N SER A 125 -9.93 -5.68 11.04
CA SER A 125 -9.76 -4.61 12.04
C SER A 125 -10.98 -4.48 12.95
N ALA A 126 -12.20 -4.62 12.40
CA ALA A 126 -13.43 -4.65 13.18
C ALA A 126 -13.47 -5.88 14.13
N LEU A 127 -13.12 -7.06 13.64
CA LEU A 127 -13.06 -8.27 14.45
C LEU A 127 -12.04 -8.12 15.59
N TYR A 128 -10.85 -7.59 15.29
CA TYR A 128 -9.82 -7.34 16.29
C TYR A 128 -10.31 -6.33 17.36
N ALA A 129 -10.97 -5.24 16.96
CA ALA A 129 -11.52 -4.26 17.90
C ALA A 129 -12.62 -4.84 18.81
N LEU A 130 -13.44 -5.76 18.29
CA LEU A 130 -14.46 -6.46 19.07
C LEU A 130 -13.84 -7.44 20.06
N LEU A 131 -12.86 -8.25 19.61
CA LEU A 131 -12.18 -9.23 20.45
C LEU A 131 -11.34 -8.59 21.55
N SER A 132 -10.66 -7.48 21.25
CA SER A 132 -9.90 -6.68 22.22
C SER A 132 -10.80 -5.81 23.10
N ARG A 133 -12.12 -5.80 22.87
CA ARG A 133 -13.11 -4.96 23.56
C ARG A 133 -12.78 -3.47 23.52
N SER A 134 -12.06 -3.03 22.48
CA SER A 134 -11.72 -1.63 22.24
C SER A 134 -12.69 -0.95 21.28
N PHE A 135 -13.69 -1.67 20.76
CA PHE A 135 -14.68 -1.13 19.83
C PHE A 135 -15.45 0.04 20.47
N ARG A 136 -15.34 1.22 19.84
CA ARG A 136 -16.04 2.44 20.23
C ARG A 136 -16.57 3.12 18.96
N ILE A 137 -17.78 3.64 19.05
CA ILE A 137 -18.36 4.46 18.00
C ILE A 137 -17.97 5.90 18.31
N GLU A 138 -17.15 6.48 17.44
CA GLU A 138 -16.67 7.86 17.55
C GLU A 138 -17.29 8.71 16.43
N GLY A 139 -17.63 9.96 16.76
CA GLY A 139 -18.10 10.96 15.82
C GLY A 139 -17.17 12.17 15.79
N PHE A 140 -17.42 13.09 14.86
CA PHE A 140 -16.66 14.33 14.76
C PHE A 140 -16.94 15.26 15.94
N ARG A 141 -15.92 15.98 16.39
CA ARG A 141 -16.02 16.86 17.57
C ARG A 141 -16.83 18.12 17.27
N ASP A 142 -16.63 18.70 16.10
CA ASP A 142 -17.27 19.95 15.66
C ASP A 142 -17.38 20.01 14.11
N PRO A 143 -18.17 20.95 13.56
CA PRO A 143 -18.30 21.08 12.10
C PRO A 143 -16.98 21.38 11.39
N GLY A 144 -16.06 22.11 12.03
CA GLY A 144 -14.72 22.39 11.49
C GLY A 144 -13.87 21.13 11.39
N ASP A 145 -13.93 20.27 12.40
CA ASP A 145 -13.30 18.96 12.41
C ASP A 145 -13.79 18.07 11.26
N LEU A 146 -15.10 18.01 11.01
CA LEU A 146 -15.68 17.30 9.86
C LEU A 146 -15.16 17.84 8.52
N VAL A 147 -15.13 19.17 8.35
CA VAL A 147 -14.63 19.80 7.12
C VAL A 147 -13.15 19.47 6.90
N ARG A 148 -12.31 19.53 7.94
CA ARG A 148 -10.89 19.19 7.87
C ARG A 148 -10.69 17.73 7.42
N HIS A 149 -11.50 16.80 7.94
CA HIS A 149 -11.48 15.39 7.54
C HIS A 149 -11.91 15.17 6.08
N ILE A 150 -12.99 15.83 5.63
CA ILE A 150 -13.45 15.73 4.23
C ILE A 150 -12.39 16.27 3.27
N VAL A 151 -11.81 17.45 3.57
CA VAL A 151 -10.74 18.03 2.76
C VAL A 151 -9.53 17.09 2.72
N GLY A 152 -9.15 16.51 3.85
CA GLY A 152 -8.11 15.49 3.93
C GLY A 152 -8.40 14.28 3.05
N ALA A 153 -9.62 13.73 3.11
CA ALA A 153 -10.02 12.57 2.31
C ALA A 153 -9.97 12.86 0.80
N VAL A 154 -10.42 14.04 0.35
CA VAL A 154 -10.34 14.45 -1.05
C VAL A 154 -8.90 14.58 -1.51
N LEU A 155 -8.04 15.23 -0.70
CA LEU A 155 -6.62 15.36 -1.00
C LEU A 155 -5.90 14.00 -1.04
N MET A 156 -6.22 13.08 -0.14
CA MET A 156 -5.67 11.73 -0.14
C MET A 156 -6.14 10.91 -1.34
N GLY A 157 -7.41 11.04 -1.76
CA GLY A 157 -7.92 10.39 -2.97
C GLY A 157 -7.23 10.88 -4.23
N PHE A 158 -7.20 12.21 -4.43
CA PHE A 158 -6.52 12.83 -5.57
C PHE A 158 -5.01 12.54 -5.56
N GLY A 159 -4.37 12.69 -4.41
CA GLY A 159 -2.94 12.39 -4.21
C GLY A 159 -2.60 10.92 -4.45
N GLY A 160 -3.48 10.01 -4.01
CA GLY A 160 -3.31 8.57 -4.22
C GLY A 160 -3.36 8.18 -5.69
N VAL A 161 -4.27 8.76 -6.47
CA VAL A 161 -4.38 8.51 -7.91
C VAL A 161 -3.19 9.13 -8.67
N THR A 162 -2.86 10.39 -8.37
CA THR A 162 -1.74 11.09 -9.04
C THR A 162 -0.37 10.50 -8.68
N GLY A 163 -0.19 10.06 -7.43
CA GLY A 163 1.00 9.35 -6.97
C GLY A 163 1.04 7.86 -7.34
N LEU A 164 0.01 7.36 -8.03
CA LEU A 164 -0.14 5.95 -8.41
C LEU A 164 -0.04 4.99 -7.22
N GLY A 165 -0.48 5.41 -6.03
CA GLY A 165 -0.57 4.56 -4.85
C GLY A 165 -0.59 5.32 -3.52
N CYS A 166 -0.70 4.55 -2.44
CA CYS A 166 -0.69 5.05 -1.05
C CYS A 166 0.61 4.68 -0.33
N THR A 167 0.68 4.95 0.97
CA THR A 167 1.78 4.54 1.85
C THR A 167 2.06 3.04 1.80
N ILE A 168 1.04 2.19 1.72
CA ILE A 168 1.24 0.74 1.60
C ILE A 168 1.59 0.36 0.16
N GLY A 169 0.88 0.94 -0.81
CA GLY A 169 1.09 0.66 -2.24
C GLY A 169 2.48 1.06 -2.73
N GLN A 170 2.91 2.29 -2.48
CA GLN A 170 4.24 2.78 -2.88
C GLN A 170 5.27 2.60 -1.78
N GLY A 171 4.95 2.94 -0.53
CA GLY A 171 5.95 2.88 0.55
C GLY A 171 6.38 1.47 0.96
N ILE A 172 5.55 0.44 0.75
CA ILE A 172 5.88 -0.94 1.10
C ILE A 172 6.01 -1.78 -0.17
N SER A 173 4.91 -1.97 -0.90
CA SER A 173 4.86 -2.84 -2.07
C SER A 173 5.69 -2.32 -3.24
N GLY A 174 5.58 -1.04 -3.57
CA GLY A 174 6.37 -0.43 -4.64
C GLY A 174 7.84 -0.31 -4.25
N PHE A 175 8.13 0.03 -2.99
CA PHE A 175 9.50 0.12 -2.49
C PHE A 175 10.23 -1.23 -2.55
N SER A 176 9.52 -2.36 -2.35
CA SER A 176 10.11 -3.71 -2.48
C SER A 176 10.61 -4.03 -3.90
N THR A 177 10.10 -3.33 -4.92
CA THR A 177 10.58 -3.47 -6.31
C THR A 177 11.81 -2.61 -6.62
N LEU A 178 12.25 -1.77 -5.67
CA LEU A 178 13.34 -0.80 -5.85
C LEU A 178 13.11 0.14 -7.06
N ALA A 179 11.84 0.46 -7.32
CA ALA A 179 11.44 1.44 -8.33
C ALA A 179 11.74 2.86 -7.85
N LEU A 180 12.43 3.66 -8.68
CA LEU A 180 12.75 5.06 -8.35
C LEU A 180 11.49 5.91 -8.14
N GLY A 181 10.46 5.69 -8.97
CA GLY A 181 9.18 6.37 -8.81
C GLY A 181 8.56 6.11 -7.44
N SER A 182 8.67 4.88 -6.94
CA SER A 182 8.13 4.51 -5.63
C SER A 182 8.86 5.18 -4.48
N ILE A 183 10.18 5.26 -4.55
CA ILE A 183 11.02 5.98 -3.58
C ILE A 183 10.65 7.46 -3.57
N LEU A 184 10.55 8.09 -4.74
CA LEU A 184 10.18 9.49 -4.88
C LEU A 184 8.79 9.78 -4.31
N THR A 185 7.79 8.97 -4.67
CA THR A 185 6.42 9.12 -4.14
C THR A 185 6.40 8.95 -2.63
N THR A 186 7.15 7.99 -2.09
CA THR A 186 7.24 7.77 -0.63
C THR A 186 7.79 9.00 0.08
N PHE A 187 8.87 9.59 -0.42
CA PHE A 187 9.40 10.85 0.14
C PHE A 187 8.43 12.01 0.02
N ALA A 188 7.71 12.12 -1.09
CA ALA A 188 6.69 13.16 -1.27
C ALA A 188 5.53 13.00 -0.27
N ILE A 189 5.08 11.77 -0.03
CA ILE A 189 4.06 11.47 1.00
C ILE A 189 4.56 11.87 2.39
N ILE A 190 5.79 11.50 2.76
CA ILE A 190 6.39 11.85 4.06
C ILE A 190 6.49 13.37 4.21
N ALA A 191 6.97 14.07 3.18
CA ALA A 191 7.08 15.52 3.18
C ALA A 191 5.71 16.20 3.33
N GLY A 192 4.70 15.75 2.58
CA GLY A 192 3.33 16.25 2.69
C GLY A 192 2.73 16.04 4.08
N ALA A 193 2.96 14.86 4.68
CA ALA A 193 2.51 14.57 6.04
C ALA A 193 3.22 15.46 7.07
N ALA A 194 4.54 15.64 6.96
CA ALA A 194 5.32 16.49 7.86
C ALA A 194 4.88 17.96 7.81
N VAL A 195 4.65 18.49 6.60
CA VAL A 195 4.13 19.86 6.40
C VAL A 195 2.75 19.99 7.02
N THR A 196 1.84 19.04 6.75
CA THR A 196 0.47 19.07 7.28
C THR A 196 0.46 19.02 8.80
N MET A 197 1.23 18.12 9.43
CA MET A 197 1.35 18.06 10.89
C MET A 197 1.84 19.37 11.48
N LYS A 198 2.84 20.01 10.85
CA LYS A 198 3.38 21.30 11.31
C LYS A 198 2.36 22.44 11.20
N ILE A 199 1.58 22.47 10.11
CA ILE A 199 0.51 23.45 9.91
C ILE A 199 -0.60 23.25 10.94
N GLN A 200 -1.08 22.02 11.12
CA GLN A 200 -2.13 21.71 12.08
C GLN A 200 -1.69 22.03 13.51
N TYR A 201 -0.46 21.68 13.88
CA TYR A 201 0.11 22.05 15.17
C TYR A 201 0.14 23.57 15.38
N TRP A 202 0.56 24.33 14.36
CA TRP A 202 0.56 25.79 14.42
C TRP A 202 -0.84 26.39 14.55
N LEU A 203 -1.85 25.83 13.87
CA LEU A 203 -3.24 26.27 14.01
C LEU A 203 -3.78 25.99 15.42
N MET A 204 -3.55 24.79 15.96
CA MET A 204 -3.97 24.45 17.33
C MET A 204 -3.34 25.37 18.38
N MET A 205 -2.06 25.72 18.22
CA MET A 205 -1.37 26.65 19.14
C MET A 205 -1.90 28.09 19.07
N ARG A 206 -2.65 28.47 18.04
CA ARG A 206 -3.30 29.80 17.94
C ARG A 206 -4.73 29.80 18.44
N GLU A 207 -5.36 28.64 18.53
CA GLU A 207 -6.72 28.46 19.05
C GLU A 207 -6.74 28.25 20.58
N ALA A 208 -5.60 27.94 21.20
CA ALA A 208 -5.39 27.79 22.65
C ALA A 208 -4.97 29.11 23.33
#